data_AF-A0A8J6NY37-F1
#
_entry.id   AF-A0A8J6NY37-F1
#
_cell.length_a   1.000
_cell.length_b   1.000
_cell.length_c   1.000
_cell.angle_alpha   90.00
_cell.angle_beta   90.00
_cell.angle_gamma   90.00
#
_symmetry.space_group_name_H-M   'P 1'
#
loop_
_entity.id
_entity.type
_entity.pdbx_description
1 polymer ?
#
loop_
_entity_poly.entity_id
_entity_poly.type
_entity_poly.pdbx_seq_one_letter_code
_entity_poly.pdbx_strand_id
1 'polypeptide(L)' 'MVLTLKLLRHNAHLPIEEVFQSDLKAARFILGHPDFVEGVRARLVDKDDNPRWQPAKIEAVGSLDLAL' A
#
# COMPACT_ATOMS: atom_id res chain seq x y z
N MET A 1 5.52 -1.08 -0.65
CA MET A 1 6.52 -1.10 0.45
C MET A 1 6.51 0.16 1.31
N VAL A 2 6.48 1.38 0.75
CA VAL A 2 6.52 2.64 1.52
C VAL A 2 5.34 2.79 2.49
N LEU A 3 4.10 2.55 2.04
CA LEU A 3 2.90 2.64 2.89
C LEU A 3 2.95 1.64 4.06
N THR A 4 3.31 0.38 3.80
CA THR A 4 3.44 -0.65 4.85
C THR A 4 4.45 -0.23 5.92
N LEU A 5 5.60 0.30 5.53
CA LEU A 5 6.59 0.80 6.49
C LEU A 5 6.07 1.98 7.31
N LYS A 6 5.31 2.90 6.69
CA LYS A 6 4.66 4.02 7.39
C LYS A 6 3.67 3.51 8.44
N LEU A 7 2.80 2.56 8.07
CA LEU A 7 1.82 1.93 8.97
C LEU A 7 2.51 1.24 10.14
N LEU A 8 3.52 0.39 9.88
CA LEU A 8 4.24 -0.32 10.94
C LEU A 8 4.88 0.64 11.94
N ARG A 9 5.47 1.74 11.48
CA ARG A 9 6.08 2.76 12.35
C ARG A 9 5.03 3.55 13.14
N HIS A 10 3.93 3.94 12.48
CA HIS A 10 2.86 4.70 13.11
C HIS A 10 2.09 3.87 14.16
N ASN A 11 1.79 2.61 13.83
CA ASN A 11 0.95 1.72 14.64
C ASN A 11 1.71 1.01 15.78
N ALA A 12 3.05 1.12 15.86
CA ALA A 12 3.89 0.29 16.72
C ALA A 12 3.51 0.26 18.21
N HIS A 13 2.88 1.33 18.71
CA HIS A 13 2.54 1.50 20.13
C HIS A 13 1.08 1.90 20.34
N LEU A 14 0.24 1.79 19.30
CA LEU A 14 -1.17 2.15 19.38
C LEU A 14 -2.01 0.96 19.86
N PRO A 15 -3.14 1.21 20.55
CA PRO A 15 -4.11 0.16 20.83
C PRO A 15 -4.72 -0.38 19.53
N ILE A 16 -5.15 -1.65 19.55
CA ILE A 16 -5.65 -2.36 18.36
C ILE A 16 -6.79 -1.62 17.64
N GLU A 17 -7.64 -0.91 18.38
CA GLU A 17 -8.74 -0.12 17.80
C GLU A 17 -8.21 0.98 16.89
N GLU A 18 -7.19 1.72 17.32
CA GLU A 18 -6.55 2.78 16.54
C GLU A 18 -5.80 2.20 15.32
N VAL A 19 -5.15 1.05 15.50
CA VAL A 19 -4.50 0.32 14.40
C VAL A 19 -5.50 0.01 13.29
N PHE A 20 -6.70 -0.48 13.63
CA PHE A 20 -7.73 -0.76 12.63
C PHE A 20 -8.27 0.49 11.94
N GLN A 21 -8.29 1.65 12.61
CA GLN A 21 -8.65 2.91 11.95
C GLN A 21 -7.61 3.32 10.91
N SER A 22 -6.32 3.22 11.25
CA SER A 22 -5.21 3.49 10.32
C SER A 22 -5.18 2.52 9.15
N ASP A 23 -5.40 1.22 9.42
CA ASP A 23 -5.45 0.18 8.39
C ASP A 23 -6.65 0.36 7.45
N LEU A 24 -7.81 0.79 7.97
CA LEU A 24 -8.98 1.08 7.14
C LEU A 24 -8.71 2.25 6.17
N LYS A 25 -8.04 3.31 6.65
CA LYS A 25 -7.63 4.43 5.78
C LYS A 25 -6.66 3.96 4.70
N ALA A 26 -5.67 3.15 5.06
CA ALA A 26 -4.72 2.59 4.12
C ALA A 26 -5.38 1.66 3.10
N ALA A 27 -6.31 0.80 3.53
CA ALA A 27 -7.04 -0.10 2.63
C ALA A 27 -7.82 0.69 1.57
N ARG A 28 -8.52 1.76 1.96
CA ARG A 28 -9.23 2.65 1.02
C ARG A 28 -8.28 3.30 0.02
N PHE A 29 -7.13 3.78 0.49
CA PHE A 29 -6.09 4.35 -0.39
C PHE A 29 -5.57 3.31 -1.39
N ILE A 30 -5.25 2.09 -0.93
CA ILE A 30 -4.71 1.01 -1.78
C ILE A 30 -5.72 0.61 -2.84
N LEU A 31 -6.99 0.42 -2.48
CA LEU A 31 -8.04 0.03 -3.42
C LEU A 31 -8.28 1.05 -4.53
N GLY A 32 -7.98 2.33 -4.28
CA GLY A 32 -8.03 3.39 -5.28
C GLY A 32 -6.77 3.52 -6.15
N HIS A 33 -5.68 2.83 -5.81
CA HIS A 33 -4.40 2.97 -6.50
C HIS A 33 -4.28 1.96 -7.67
N PRO A 34 -3.81 2.37 -8.86
CA PRO A 34 -3.69 1.48 -10.03
C PRO A 34 -2.85 0.23 -9.77
N ASP A 35 -1.78 0.36 -8.98
CA ASP A 35 -0.91 -0.78 -8.63
C ASP A 35 -1.65 -1.91 -7.89
N PHE A 36 -2.77 -1.64 -7.20
CA PHE A 36 -3.52 -2.75 -6.59
C PHE A 36 -4.09 -3.68 -7.67
N VAL A 37 -4.71 -3.11 -8.69
CA VAL A 37 -5.27 -3.88 -9.82
C VAL A 37 -4.15 -4.57 -10.61
N GLU A 38 -3.02 -3.90 -10.82
CA GLU A 38 -1.88 -4.49 -11.51
C GLU A 38 -1.29 -5.69 -10.75
N GLY A 39 -1.21 -5.60 -9.42
CA GLY A 39 -0.76 -6.72 -8.59
C GLY A 39 -1.72 -7.91 -8.68
N VAL A 40 -3.02 -7.65 -8.66
CA VAL A 40 -4.05 -8.68 -8.87
C VAL A 40 -3.93 -9.29 -10.25
N ARG A 41 -3.76 -8.48 -11.30
CA ARG A 41 -3.56 -8.97 -12.67
C ARG A 41 -2.36 -9.91 -12.75
N ALA A 42 -1.18 -9.44 -12.33
CA ALA A 42 0.06 -10.19 -12.42
C ALA A 42 0.03 -11.49 -11.60
N ARG A 43 -0.57 -11.47 -10.40
CA ARG A 43 -0.51 -12.60 -9.47
C ARG A 43 -1.66 -13.58 -9.58
N LEU A 44 -2.88 -13.11 -9.84
CA LEU A 44 -4.10 -13.92 -9.74
C LEU A 44 -4.78 -14.15 -11.09
N VAL A 45 -4.75 -13.16 -11.98
CA VAL A 45 -5.42 -13.23 -13.29
C VAL A 45 -4.51 -13.91 -14.30
N ASP A 46 -3.47 -13.19 -14.75
CA ASP A 46 -2.55 -13.63 -15.81
C ASP A 46 -1.52 -14.61 -15.25
N LYS A 47 -1.20 -14.51 -13.96
CA LYS A 47 -0.23 -15.37 -13.25
C LYS A 47 1.15 -15.37 -13.91
N ASP A 48 1.55 -14.21 -14.42
CA ASP A 48 2.85 -14.00 -15.06
C ASP A 48 3.97 -13.63 -14.07
N ASP A 49 3.62 -13.33 -12.81
CA ASP A 49 4.52 -12.81 -11.77
C ASP A 49 5.37 -11.60 -12.24
N ASN A 50 4.86 -10.83 -13.21
CA ASN A 50 5.54 -9.69 -13.81
C ASN A 50 4.71 -8.39 -13.71
N PRO A 51 4.56 -7.84 -12.49
CA PRO A 51 3.79 -6.61 -12.29
C PRO A 51 4.54 -5.36 -12.78
N ARG A 52 3.79 -4.43 -13.37
CA ARG A 52 4.26 -3.16 -13.91
C ARG A 52 3.91 -1.99 -12.98
N TRP A 53 4.61 -1.90 -11.86
CA TRP A 53 4.39 -0.87 -10.84
C TRP A 53 4.63 0.55 -11.34
N GLN A 54 3.87 1.50 -10.79
CA GLN A 54 4.03 2.92 -11.07
C GLN A 54 4.11 3.73 -9.76
N PRO A 55 5.30 4.29 -9.43
CA PRO A 55 6.55 4.25 -10.19
C PRO A 55 7.27 2.89 -10.12
N ALA A 56 8.02 2.55 -11.18
CA ALA A 56 8.74 1.28 -11.29
C ALA A 56 9.96 1.15 -10.36
N LYS A 57 10.41 2.27 -9.77
CA LYS A 57 11.59 2.36 -8.91
C LYS A 57 11.23 3.03 -7.60
N ILE A 58 11.79 2.55 -6.50
CA ILE A 58 11.46 3.05 -5.16
C ILE A 58 11.93 4.49 -4.96
N GLU A 59 13.04 4.88 -5.59
CA GLU A 59 13.61 6.23 -5.53
C GLU A 59 12.72 7.29 -6.20
N ALA A 60 11.82 6.85 -7.08
CA ALA A 60 10.86 7.71 -7.77
C ALA A 60 9.52 7.81 -7.01
N VAL A 61 9.37 7.11 -5.88
CA VAL A 61 8.19 7.25 -5.02
C VAL A 61 8.25 8.60 -4.31
N GLY A 62 7.28 9.47 -4.59
CA GLY A 62 7.14 10.76 -3.93
C GLY A 62 6.76 10.64 -2.45
N SER A 63 6.66 11.78 -1.78
CA SER A 63 6.18 11.84 -0.39
C SER A 63 4.74 11.31 -0.30
N LEU A 64 4.52 10.33 0.57
CA LEU A 64 3.19 9.78 0.83
C LEU A 64 2.44 10.62 1.88
N ASP A 65 1.62 11.56 1.40
CA ASP A 65 0.77 12.39 2.23
C ASP A 65 -0.60 11.72 2.52
N LEU A 66 -0.53 10.54 3.15
CA LEU A 66 -1.70 9.88 3.73
C LEU A 66 -1.77 10.20 5.23
N ALA A 67 -2.82 10.88 5.66
CA ALA A 67 -3.09 11.11 7.09
C ALA A 67 -3.55 9.81 7.76
N LEU A 68 -2.65 9.20 8.54
CA LEU A 68 -2.92 8.02 9.37
C LEU A 68 -3.49 8.47 10.71
#